data_AF-A0A8S8YV69-F1
#
_entry.id   AF-A0A8S8YV69-F1
#
_cell.length_a   1.000
_cell.length_b   1.000
_cell.length_c   1.000
_cell.angle_alpha   90.00
_cell.angle_beta   90.00
_cell.angle_gamma   90.00
#
_symmetry.space_group_name_H-M   'P 1'
#
loop_
_entity.id
_entity.type
_entity.pdbx_description
1 polymer ?
#
loop_
_entity_poly.entity_id
_entity_poly.type
_entity_poly.pdbx_seq_one_letter_code
_entity_poly.pdbx_strand_id
1 'polypeptide(L)' 'MTYDTVIVDSHVILPTGKVDKNIIIDEGKIVGLTNDVPACIIKLTVMV' A
#
# COMPACT_ATOMS: atom_id res chain seq x y z
N MET A 1 -3.43 1.65 -15.49
CA MET A 1 -2.13 2.17 -15.02
C MET A 1 -1.62 1.17 -13.99
N THR A 2 -0.34 0.80 -14.04
CA THR A 2 0.24 -0.28 -13.24
C THR A 2 1.26 0.33 -12.29
N TYR A 3 1.18 0.02 -11.00
CA TYR A 3 2.09 0.53 -9.97
C TYR A 3 3.30 -0.39 -9.77
N ASP A 4 4.41 0.17 -9.28
CA ASP A 4 5.60 -0.63 -8.94
C ASP A 4 5.29 -1.67 -7.86
N THR A 5 4.71 -1.23 -6.74
CA THR A 5 4.45 -2.12 -5.60
C THR A 5 3.17 -1.73 -4.88
N VAL A 6 2.36 -2.74 -4.52
CA VAL A 6 1.25 -2.59 -3.58
C VAL A 6 1.51 -3.47 -2.36
N ILE A 7 1.56 -2.85 -1.19
CA ILE A 7 1.65 -3.54 0.11
C ILE A 7 0.22 -3.70 0.63
N VAL A 8 -0.21 -4.94 0.86
CA VAL A 8 -1.57 -5.28 1.31
C VAL A 8 -1.59 -5.86 2.73
N ASP A 9 -2.79 -6.00 3.29
CA ASP A 9 -3.05 -6.51 4.65
C ASP A 9 -2.23 -5.76 5.71
N SER A 10 -2.13 -4.44 5.52
CA SER A 10 -1.24 -3.57 6.27
C SER A 10 -1.98 -2.79 7.36
N HIS A 11 -1.35 -2.71 8.54
CA HIS A 11 -1.66 -1.72 9.57
C HIS A 11 -0.75 -0.49 9.39
N VAL A 12 -1.27 0.58 8.80
CA VAL A 12 -0.52 1.80 8.53
C VAL A 12 -0.59 2.73 9.73
N ILE A 13 0.57 3.11 10.28
CA ILE A 13 0.65 4.03 11.42
C ILE A 13 0.85 5.46 10.91
N LEU A 14 -0.16 6.29 11.11
CA LEU A 14 -0.11 7.73 10.82
C LEU A 14 -0.05 8.53 12.13
N PRO A 15 0.34 9.81 12.11
CA PRO A 15 0.27 10.67 13.29
C PRO A 15 -1.13 10.78 13.91
N THR A 16 -2.17 10.58 13.10
CA THR A 16 -3.58 10.57 13.52
C THR A 16 -4.06 9.24 14.10
N GLY A 17 -3.24 8.19 14.05
CA GLY A 17 -3.55 6.85 14.53
C GLY A 17 -3.30 5.74 13.51
N LYS A 18 -3.66 4.51 13.89
CA LYS A 18 -3.60 3.32 13.01
C LYS A 18 -4.76 3.36 12.02
N VAL A 19 -4.48 3.11 10.75
CA VAL A 19 -5.48 2.86 9.71
C VAL A 19 -5.17 1.56 8.97
N ASP A 20 -6.21 0.84 8.59
CA ASP A 20 -6.09 -0.40 7.83
C ASP A 20 -6.30 -0.08 6.36
N LYS A 21 -5.18 -0.02 5.63
CA LYS A 21 -5.09 0.43 4.25
C LYS A 21 -3.94 -0.25 3.54
N ASN A 22 -4.09 -0.45 2.24
CA ASN A 22 -2.98 -0.83 1.38
C ASN A 22 -2.13 0.41 1.07
N ILE A 23 -0.82 0.20 0.87
CA ILE A 23 0.14 1.26 0.51
C ILE A 23 0.48 1.10 -0.97
N ILE A 24 0.35 2.18 -1.74
CA ILE A 24 0.73 2.21 -3.15
C ILE A 24 2.09 2.91 -3.28
N ILE A 25 3.02 2.22 -3.93
CA ILE A 25 4.36 2.73 -4.27
C ILE A 25 4.49 2.80 -5.78
N ASP A 26 4.97 3.93 -6.26
CA ASP A 26 5.24 4.20 -7.68
C ASP A 26 6.42 5.15 -7.82
N GLU A 27 7.26 4.94 -8.83
CA GLU A 27 8.48 5.72 -9.09
C GLU A 27 9.36 5.87 -7.83
N GLY A 28 9.42 4.81 -7.02
CA GLY A 28 10.16 4.79 -5.76
C GLY A 28 9.58 5.65 -4.62
N LYS A 29 8.33 6.11 -4.73
CA LYS A 29 7.66 6.97 -3.73
C LYS A 29 6.33 6.38 -3.29
N ILE A 30 5.89 6.70 -2.07
CA ILE A 30 4.52 6.42 -1.62
C ILE A 30 3.59 7.43 -2.29
N VAL A 31 2.71 6.96 -3.16
CA VAL A 31 1.78 7.82 -3.92
C VAL A 31 0.38 7.85 -3.31
N GLY A 32 0.05 6.91 -2.41
CA GLY A 32 -1.22 6.95 -1.71
C GLY A 32 -1.51 5.74 -0.84
N LEU A 33 -2.63 5.84 -0.13
CA LEU A 33 -3.25 4.76 0.63
C LEU A 33 -4.60 4.41 -0.01
N THR A 34 -4.93 3.13 -0.11
CA THR A 34 -6.17 2.67 -0.75
C THR A 34 -6.81 1.50 -0.01
N ASN A 35 -8.09 1.25 -0.25
CA ASN A 35 -8.76 0.01 0.16
C ASN A 35 -8.69 -1.10 -0.90
N ASP A 36 -8.38 -0.72 -2.15
CA ASP A 36 -8.38 -1.64 -3.28
C ASP A 36 -6.99 -2.22 -3.51
N VAL A 37 -6.90 -3.24 -4.35
CA VAL A 37 -5.61 -3.78 -4.83
C VAL A 37 -5.49 -3.44 -6.31
N PRO A 38 -4.91 -2.29 -6.67
CA PRO A 38 -4.72 -1.93 -8.07
C PRO A 38 -3.67 -2.86 -8.73
N ALA A 39 -3.64 -2.86 -10.06
CA ALA A 39 -2.65 -3.62 -10.81
C ALA A 39 -1.23 -3.15 -10.44
N CYS A 40 -0.35 -4.09 -10.11
CA CYS A 40 1.03 -3.82 -9.72
C CYS A 40 1.98 -4.90 -10.19
N ILE A 41 3.26 -4.53 -10.30
CA ILE A 41 4.33 -5.47 -10.65
C ILE A 41 4.60 -6.39 -9.46
N ILE A 42 4.73 -5.82 -8.27
CA ILE A 42 5.00 -6.56 -7.04
C ILE A 42 3.84 -6.36 -6.06
N LYS A 43 3.28 -7.47 -5.58
CA LYS A 43 2.34 -7.48 -4.45
C LYS A 43 3.05 -8.06 -3.23
N LEU A 44 3.15 -7.26 -2.18
CA LEU A 44 3.69 -7.69 -0.87
C LEU A 44 2.54 -7.82 0.13
N THR A 45 2.43 -8.97 0.81
CA THR A 45 1.42 -9.20 1.85
C THR A 45 2.09 -9.16 3.20
N VAL A 46 1.59 -8.32 4.12
CA VAL A 46 2.11 -8.28 5.49
C VAL A 46 1.45 -9.40 6.29
N MET A 47 2.26 -10.22 6.97
CA MET A 47 1.78 -11.23 7.92
C MET A 47 1.78 -10.60 9.31
N VAL A 48 0.72 -9.85 9.64
CA VAL A 48 0.47 -9.33 11.00
C VAL A 48 -0.13 -10.38 11.92
#